data_AF-A0A7X9I890-F1
#
_entry.id   AF-A0A7X9I890-F1
#
_cell.length_a   1.000
_cell.length_b   1.000
_cell.length_c   1.000
_cell.angle_alpha   90.00
_cell.angle_beta   90.00
_cell.angle_gamma   90.00
#
_symmetry.space_group_name_H-M   'P 1'
#
loop_
_entity.id
_entity.type
_entity.pdbx_description
1 polymer ?
#
loop_
_entity_poly.entity_id
_entity_poly.type
_entity_poly.pdbx_seq_one_letter_code
_entity_poly.pdbx_strand_id
1 'polypeptide(L)'
;MRELERNITTIPDICKTYSVSRSAVYKWIYKYSVMAKKQVKQVVEAKSDTQKIKALEERIKELERIVGQKQLLLEFQDKMIEIAEATYNVDIKKKVGSRLSSGTTTTAKNTGKG
;
A
#
# COMPACT_ATOMS: atom_id res chain seq x y z
N MET A 1 -12.95 35.55 -22.85
CA MET A 1 -12.66 34.98 -21.50
C MET A 1 -11.47 35.66 -20.82
N ARG A 2 -10.34 35.91 -21.50
CA ARG A 2 -9.18 36.63 -20.93
C ARG A 2 -9.40 38.11 -20.60
N GLU A 3 -10.44 38.76 -21.15
CA GLU A 3 -10.75 40.18 -20.90
C GLU A 3 -11.57 40.41 -19.62
N LEU A 4 -12.38 39.44 -19.19
CA LEU A 4 -13.22 39.56 -18.00
C LEU A 4 -12.41 39.52 -16.70
N GLU A 5 -11.25 38.87 -16.72
CA GLU A 5 -10.32 38.80 -15.59
C GLU A 5 -9.44 40.05 -15.45
N ARG A 6 -9.43 40.94 -16.46
CA ARG A 6 -8.61 42.17 -16.46
C ARG A 6 -9.31 43.39 -15.86
N ASN A 7 -10.54 43.26 -15.36
CA ASN A 7 -11.28 44.37 -14.73
C ASN A 7 -11.50 45.58 -15.68
N ILE A 8 -11.63 45.34 -17.00
CA ILE A 8 -11.77 46.41 -18.01
C ILE A 8 -13.24 46.66 -18.41
N THR A 9 -14.17 45.75 -18.07
CA THR A 9 -15.58 45.90 -18.45
C THR A 9 -16.49 45.53 -17.28
N THR A 10 -17.37 46.45 -16.91
CA THR A 10 -18.29 46.28 -15.77
C THR A 10 -19.45 45.36 -16.19
N ILE A 11 -20.03 44.60 -15.24
CA ILE A 11 -21.18 43.72 -15.49
C ILE A 11 -22.35 44.44 -16.22
N PRO A 12 -22.70 45.70 -15.90
CA PRO A 12 -23.69 46.46 -16.64
C PRO A 12 -23.33 46.71 -18.11
N ASP A 13 -22.05 46.91 -18.42
CA ASP A 13 -21.57 47.16 -19.78
C ASP A 13 -21.69 45.89 -20.63
N ILE A 14 -21.36 44.73 -20.05
CA ILE A 14 -21.54 43.42 -20.70
C ILE A 14 -23.03 43.15 -20.98
N CYS A 15 -23.90 43.48 -20.02
CA CYS A 15 -25.34 43.32 -20.20
C CYS A 15 -25.87 44.21 -21.34
N LYS A 16 -25.36 45.44 -21.47
CA LYS A 16 -25.75 46.36 -22.56
C LYS A 16 -25.18 45.91 -23.90
N THR A 17 -23.88 45.64 -23.98
CA THR A 17 -23.18 45.27 -25.22
C THR A 17 -23.70 43.97 -25.81
N TYR A 18 -23.99 42.97 -24.97
CA TYR A 18 -24.43 41.65 -25.42
C TYR A 18 -25.93 41.40 -25.23
N SER A 19 -26.69 42.39 -24.73
CA SER A 19 -28.13 42.26 -24.43
C SER A 19 -28.48 41.03 -23.58
N VAL A 20 -27.60 40.68 -22.65
CA VAL A 20 -27.76 39.54 -21.74
C VAL A 20 -28.20 40.01 -20.36
N SER A 21 -28.92 39.14 -19.64
CA SER A 21 -29.31 39.41 -18.26
C SER A 21 -28.10 39.32 -17.32
N ARG A 22 -28.11 40.14 -16.26
CA ARG A 22 -27.07 40.10 -15.21
C ARG A 22 -26.91 38.71 -14.61
N SER A 23 -28.01 37.98 -14.45
CA SER A 23 -28.00 36.61 -13.90
C SER A 23 -27.26 35.62 -14.80
N ALA A 24 -27.39 35.74 -16.12
CA ALA A 24 -26.62 34.93 -17.07
C ALA A 24 -25.12 35.22 -16.99
N VAL A 25 -24.75 36.50 -16.87
CA VAL A 25 -23.35 36.93 -16.72
C VAL A 25 -22.73 36.35 -15.43
N TYR A 26 -23.40 36.44 -14.28
CA TYR A 26 -22.92 35.83 -13.05
C TYR A 26 -22.81 34.31 -13.13
N LYS A 27 -23.76 33.63 -13.80
CA LYS A 27 -23.67 32.19 -14.05
C LYS A 27 -22.45 31.83 -14.91
N TRP A 28 -22.12 32.62 -15.92
CA TRP A 28 -20.94 32.40 -16.76
C TRP A 28 -19.64 32.69 -16.01
N ILE A 29 -19.60 33.75 -15.20
CA ILE A 29 -18.47 34.01 -14.31
C ILE A 29 -18.25 32.80 -13.40
N TYR A 30 -19.29 32.32 -12.73
CA TYR A 30 -19.17 31.17 -11.84
C TYR A 30 -18.75 29.90 -12.60
N LYS A 31 -19.31 29.63 -13.79
CA LYS A 31 -19.03 28.41 -14.56
C LYS A 31 -17.65 28.41 -15.23
N TYR A 32 -17.17 29.57 -15.65
CA TYR A 32 -15.96 29.68 -16.47
C TYR A 32 -14.81 30.41 -15.81
N SER A 33 -15.01 31.04 -14.64
CA SER A 33 -13.93 31.64 -13.86
C SER A 33 -12.89 30.60 -13.51
N VAL A 34 -11.63 30.99 -13.66
CA VAL A 34 -10.47 30.19 -13.26
C VAL A 34 -10.55 29.83 -11.77
N MET A 35 -11.11 30.71 -10.93
CA MET A 35 -11.23 30.48 -9.48
C MET A 35 -12.23 29.37 -9.14
N ALA A 36 -13.37 29.30 -9.83
CA ALA A 36 -14.35 28.24 -9.63
C ALA A 36 -13.81 26.87 -10.07
N LYS A 37 -13.09 26.82 -11.20
CA LYS A 37 -12.40 25.60 -11.65
C LYS A 37 -11.32 25.15 -10.66
N LYS A 38 -10.57 26.08 -10.07
CA LYS A 38 -9.54 25.79 -9.06
C LYS A 38 -10.14 25.19 -7.78
N GLN A 39 -11.25 25.76 -7.29
CA GLN A 39 -11.98 25.25 -6.12
C GLN A 39 -12.50 23.82 -6.35
N VAL A 40 -13.14 23.55 -7.49
CA VAL A 40 -13.63 22.21 -7.84
C VAL A 40 -12.48 21.20 -7.89
N LYS A 41 -11.36 21.55 -8.54
CA LYS A 41 -10.17 20.68 -8.60
C LYS A 41 -9.62 20.35 -7.20
N GLN A 42 -9.46 21.36 -6.34
CA GLN A 42 -8.97 21.18 -4.97
C GLN A 42 -9.86 20.24 -4.15
N VAL A 43 -11.19 20.37 -4.26
CA VAL A 43 -12.14 19.49 -3.55
C VAL A 43 -12.08 18.06 -4.07
N VAL A 44 -11.93 17.88 -5.39
CA VAL A 44 -11.78 16.54 -6.00
C VAL A 44 -10.49 15.86 -5.56
N GLU A 45 -9.37 16.59 -5.56
CA GLU A 45 -8.07 16.10 -5.07
C GLU A 45 -8.16 15.68 -3.59
N ALA A 46 -8.72 16.54 -2.73
CA ALA A 46 -8.91 16.22 -1.30
C ALA A 46 -9.77 14.97 -1.07
N LYS A 47 -10.85 14.80 -1.85
CA LYS A 47 -11.69 13.58 -1.81
C LYS A 47 -10.93 12.36 -2.28
N SER A 48 -10.15 12.48 -3.36
CA SER A 48 -9.33 11.38 -3.88
C SER A 48 -8.27 10.94 -2.87
N ASP A 49 -7.60 11.88 -2.24
CA ASP A 49 -6.56 11.58 -1.25
C ASP A 49 -7.17 10.92 0.00
N THR A 50 -8.35 11.37 0.44
CA THR A 50 -9.09 10.71 1.53
C THR A 50 -9.43 9.25 1.18
N GLN A 51 -9.82 8.98 -0.08
CA GLN A 51 -10.11 7.61 -0.52
C GLN A 51 -8.85 6.74 -0.56
N LYS A 52 -7.72 7.28 -1.03
CA LYS A 52 -6.44 6.56 -1.03
C LYS A 52 -6.00 6.22 0.40
N ILE A 53 -6.13 7.15 1.34
CA ILE A 53 -5.80 6.94 2.75
C ILE A 53 -6.62 5.76 3.29
N LYS A 54 -7.94 5.76 3.10
CA LYS A 54 -8.81 4.65 3.53
C LYS A 54 -8.42 3.31 2.93
N ALA A 55 -8.14 3.26 1.62
CA ALA A 55 -7.72 2.03 0.95
C ALA A 55 -6.37 1.52 1.49
N LEU A 56 -5.44 2.42 1.82
CA LEU A 56 -4.17 2.05 2.43
C LEU A 56 -4.36 1.55 3.87
N GLU A 57 -5.19 2.20 4.68
CA GLU A 57 -5.53 1.76 6.03
C GLU A 57 -6.17 0.37 6.04
N GLU A 58 -7.12 0.09 5.13
CA GLU A 58 -7.72 -1.23 4.96
C GLU A 58 -6.66 -2.29 4.59
N ARG A 59 -5.72 -1.92 3.72
CA ARG A 59 -4.65 -2.84 3.33
C ARG A 59 -3.69 -3.13 4.48
N ILE A 60 -3.33 -2.12 5.27
CA ILE A 60 -2.49 -2.29 6.47
C ILE A 60 -3.17 -3.23 7.45
N LYS A 61 -4.46 -3.00 7.75
CA LYS A 61 -5.24 -3.83 8.68
C LYS A 61 -5.27 -5.30 8.26
N GLU A 62 -5.46 -5.58 6.97
CA GLU A 62 -5.46 -6.96 6.47
C GLU A 62 -4.07 -7.61 6.57
N LEU A 63 -3.01 -6.86 6.26
CA LEU A 63 -1.65 -7.35 6.38
C LEU A 63 -1.28 -7.64 7.84
N GLU A 64 -1.60 -6.74 8.77
CA GLU A 64 -1.38 -6.94 10.21
C GLU A 64 -2.11 -8.19 10.73
N ARG A 65 -3.36 -8.41 10.28
CA ARG A 65 -4.13 -9.62 10.61
C ARG A 65 -3.41 -10.89 10.15
N ILE A 66 -2.95 -10.93 8.90
CA ILE A 66 -2.25 -12.10 8.34
C ILE A 66 -0.94 -12.34 9.08
N VAL A 67 -0.19 -11.28 9.37
CA VAL A 67 1.08 -11.38 10.11
C VAL A 67 0.84 -11.92 11.51
N GLY A 68 -0.16 -11.41 12.24
CA GLY A 68 -0.52 -11.91 13.58
C GLY A 68 -0.89 -13.40 13.58
N GLN A 69 -1.69 -13.85 12.60
CA GLN A 69 -2.02 -15.27 12.46
C GLN A 69 -0.79 -16.15 12.22
N LYS A 70 0.15 -15.70 11.39
CA LYS A 70 1.40 -16.42 11.13
C LYS A 70 2.31 -16.46 12.36
N GLN A 71 2.40 -15.36 13.09
CA GLN A 71 3.20 -15.27 14.31
C GLN A 71 2.70 -16.26 15.38
N LEU A 72 1.38 -16.33 15.59
CA LEU A 72 0.78 -17.30 16.51
C LEU A 72 1.09 -18.75 16.12
N LEU A 73 1.04 -19.07 14.82
CA LEU A 73 1.38 -20.40 14.33
C LEU A 73 2.84 -20.75 14.58
N LEU A 74 3.76 -19.82 14.32
CA LEU A 74 5.19 -20.02 14.58
C LEU A 74 5.46 -20.24 16.07
N GLU A 75 4.89 -19.42 16.95
CA GLU A 75 5.05 -19.57 18.40
C GLU A 75 4.49 -20.90 18.90
N PHE A 76 3.37 -21.36 18.34
CA PHE A 76 2.81 -22.67 18.65
C PHE A 76 3.76 -23.79 18.20
N GLN A 77 4.28 -23.72 16.97
CA GLN A 77 5.22 -24.71 16.45
C GLN A 77 6.52 -24.76 17.27
N ASP A 78 7.07 -23.60 17.64
CA ASP A 78 8.26 -23.51 18.47
C ASP A 78 8.05 -24.15 19.85
N LYS A 79 6.94 -23.84 20.51
CA LYS A 79 6.59 -24.47 21.80
C LYS A 79 6.38 -25.98 21.69
N MET A 80 5.75 -26.43 20.60
CA MET A 80 5.58 -27.87 20.36
C MET A 80 6.92 -28.58 20.18
N ILE A 81 7.88 -27.95 19.51
CA ILE A 81 9.25 -28.47 19.39
C ILE A 81 9.91 -28.49 20.77
N GLU A 82 9.85 -27.43 21.56
CA GLU A 82 10.42 -27.39 22.91
C GLU A 82 9.88 -28.51 23.82
N ILE A 83 8.56 -28.73 23.80
CA ILE A 83 7.93 -29.82 24.57
C ILE A 83 8.41 -31.18 24.06
N ALA A 84 8.52 -31.37 22.74
CA ALA A 84 9.00 -32.62 22.16
C ALA A 84 10.48 -32.88 22.52
N GLU A 85 11.34 -31.88 22.45
CA GLU A 85 12.75 -31.98 22.83
C GLU A 85 12.88 -32.31 24.33
N ALA A 86 12.10 -31.67 25.20
CA ALA A 86 12.08 -31.95 26.63
C ALA A 86 11.55 -33.36 26.97
N THR A 87 10.54 -33.84 26.24
CA THR A 87 9.90 -35.14 26.51
C THR A 87 10.74 -36.31 26.00
N TYR A 88 11.36 -36.16 24.83
CA TYR A 88 12.11 -37.24 24.17
C TYR A 88 13.63 -37.12 24.36
N ASN A 89 14.13 -36.05 24.99
CA ASN A 89 15.55 -35.76 25.21
C ASN A 89 16.39 -35.84 23.91
N VAL A 90 15.75 -35.53 22.77
CA VAL A 90 16.38 -35.46 21.45
C VAL A 90 16.39 -34.01 21.03
N ASP A 91 17.57 -33.50 20.65
CA ASP A 91 17.77 -32.15 20.13
C ASP A 91 17.35 -32.10 18.65
N ILE A 92 16.05 -31.83 18.40
CA ILE A 92 15.42 -31.91 17.08
C ILE A 92 15.97 -30.81 16.19
N LYS A 93 16.08 -29.57 16.69
CA LYS A 93 16.63 -28.42 15.95
C LYS A 93 18.03 -28.70 15.38
N LYS A 94 18.87 -29.45 16.10
CA LYS A 94 20.25 -29.79 15.69
C LYS A 94 20.34 -30.92 14.66
N LYS A 95 19.41 -31.88 14.68
CA LYS A 95 19.37 -33.00 13.73
C LYS A 95 18.88 -32.60 12.34
N VAL A 96 18.00 -31.60 12.21
CA VAL A 96 17.47 -31.19 10.88
C VAL A 96 18.50 -30.40 10.06
N GLY A 97 19.37 -29.64 10.72
CA GLY A 97 20.43 -28.85 10.06
C GLY A 97 21.66 -29.67 9.64
N SER A 98 21.86 -30.84 10.22
CA SER A 98 23.03 -31.70 9.96
C SER A 98 22.69 -32.82 8.97
N ARG A 99 22.66 -32.51 7.67
CA ARG A 99 22.78 -33.56 6.66
C ARG A 99 24.20 -34.12 6.74
N LEU A 100 24.37 -35.25 7.42
CA LEU A 100 25.64 -35.97 7.45
C LEU A 100 26.03 -36.30 6.00
N SER A 101 27.11 -35.67 5.52
CA SER A 101 27.77 -36.08 4.30
C SER A 101 28.22 -37.52 4.48
N SER A 102 27.72 -38.44 3.66
CA SER A 102 28.20 -39.83 3.63
C SER A 102 29.65 -39.82 3.13
N GLY A 103 30.60 -39.77 4.07
CA GLY A 103 32.00 -40.04 3.79
C GLY A 103 32.12 -41.50 3.32
N THR A 104 32.39 -41.70 2.04
CA THR A 104 32.72 -42.98 1.44
C THR A 104 34.02 -43.52 2.03
N THR A 105 33.94 -44.37 3.05
CA THR A 105 35.06 -45.21 3.48
C THR A 105 35.14 -46.42 2.55
N THR A 106 35.93 -46.32 1.48
CA THR A 106 36.41 -47.51 0.78
C THR A 106 37.67 -47.99 1.49
N THR A 107 37.51 -48.84 2.49
CA THR A 107 38.63 -49.52 3.16
C THR A 107 39.12 -50.62 2.22
N ALA A 108 40.12 -50.32 1.40
CA ALA A 108 40.80 -51.34 0.60
C ALA A 108 41.60 -52.27 1.54
N LYS A 109 41.07 -53.48 1.81
CA LYS A 109 41.84 -54.58 2.39
C LYS A 109 42.86 -55.05 1.34
N ASN A 110 44.12 -54.65 1.47
CA ASN A 110 45.18 -55.32 0.74
C ASN A 110 45.61 -56.57 1.53
N THR A 111 45.23 -57.74 1.01
CA THR A 111 45.73 -59.04 1.47
C THR A 111 46.88 -59.42 0.53
N GLY A 112 48.12 -59.27 0.99
CA GLY A 112 49.31 -59.72 0.26
C GLY A 112 50.06 -60.78 1.07
N LYS A 113 49.85 -62.05 0.70
CA LYS A 113 50.68 -63.22 1.06
C LYS A 113 51.68 -63.42 -0.09
N GLY A 114 52.96 -63.61 0.21
CA GLY A 114 54.01 -63.93 -0.76
C GLY A 114 55.39 -63.69 -0.18
#